data_AF-A0A0C9WW78-F1
#
_entry.id   AF-A0A0C9WW78-F1
#
_cell.length_a   1.000
_cell.length_b   1.000
_cell.length_c   1.000
_cell.angle_alpha   90.00
_cell.angle_beta   90.00
_cell.angle_gamma   90.00
#
_symmetry.space_group_name_H-M   'P 1'
#
loop_
_entity.id
_entity.type
_entity.pdbx_description
1 polymer ?
#
loop_
_entity_poly.entity_id
_entity_poly.type
_entity_poly.pdbx_seq_one_letter_code
_entity_poly.pdbx_strand_id
1 'polypeptide(L)'
;DRLSEWIEFRATFLDEALRHDGLGDFLGHTDCSQCEKAQGIFRCIDCPSGRMLKCAECIVALHQSLPLHRIERWNGLFFDKDSLQNLGLRYQLGHSGASCPSPQAGPKHFLVFDTSGPHFITIDYCNCSNEPLKNWTQLLREKWFPATHSRPQTVFTFDCLETFHELTLQGKTSLYDYYHSLLRRFDNAGLSNPINRYAEFHRVFRMWRNLMALKRAGRGHERGGIDATSNGELMVECPACPHPGKNLPNDWEKAGPLLFLYTLYVAVDANFKLKGKQRNLDDVELMPGWCAYVPEAPYQTHIANNVDQPEVCAQYIF
;
A
#
# COMPACT_ATOMS: atom_id res chain seq x y z
N ASP A 1 5.42 -9.49 -39.00
CA ASP A 1 5.46 -9.80 -37.56
C ASP A 1 6.23 -8.67 -36.85
N ARG A 2 5.73 -8.17 -35.72
CA ARG A 2 6.32 -7.03 -35.01
C ARG A 2 7.67 -7.36 -34.38
N LEU A 3 7.89 -8.62 -33.98
CA LEU A 3 9.16 -9.05 -33.41
C LEU A 3 10.25 -9.15 -34.48
N SER A 4 9.92 -9.64 -35.69
CA SER A 4 10.82 -9.59 -36.84
C SER A 4 11.25 -8.16 -37.19
N GLU A 5 10.33 -7.20 -37.24
CA GLU A 5 10.62 -5.77 -37.46
C GLU A 5 11.56 -5.23 -36.36
N TRP A 6 11.29 -5.54 -35.09
CA TRP A 6 12.13 -5.08 -33.98
C TRP A 6 13.57 -5.61 -34.04
N ILE A 7 13.80 -6.84 -34.53
CA ILE A 7 15.16 -7.40 -34.65
C ILE A 7 16.05 -6.53 -35.54
N GLU A 8 15.50 -5.89 -36.57
CA GLU A 8 16.24 -4.99 -37.46
C GLU A 8 16.70 -3.71 -36.72
N PHE A 9 15.94 -3.26 -35.72
CA PHE A 9 16.22 -2.04 -34.96
C PHE A 9 16.84 -2.27 -33.58
N ARG A 10 16.98 -3.53 -33.12
CA ARG A 10 17.34 -3.85 -31.73
C ARG A 10 18.67 -3.21 -31.26
N ALA A 11 19.59 -2.95 -32.19
CA ALA A 11 20.85 -2.27 -31.88
C ALA A 11 20.59 -0.82 -31.43
N THR A 12 19.78 -0.06 -32.17
CA THR A 12 19.36 1.29 -31.77
C THR A 12 18.57 1.28 -30.46
N PHE A 13 17.70 0.28 -30.25
CA PHE A 13 17.01 0.13 -28.97
C PHE A 13 17.97 -0.11 -27.79
N LEU A 14 19.06 -0.86 -28.01
CA LEU A 14 20.09 -1.06 -27.00
C LEU A 14 20.86 0.24 -26.72
N ASP A 15 21.23 1.00 -27.76
CA ASP A 15 21.90 2.29 -27.59
C ASP A 15 21.03 3.27 -26.78
N GLU A 16 19.73 3.35 -27.09
CA GLU A 16 18.78 4.19 -26.35
C GLU A 16 18.50 3.67 -24.92
N ALA A 17 18.56 2.36 -24.70
CA ALA A 17 18.47 1.80 -23.35
C ALA A 17 19.71 2.17 -22.51
N LEU A 18 20.91 1.99 -23.06
CA LEU A 18 22.19 2.31 -22.41
C LEU A 18 22.38 3.81 -22.22
N ARG A 19 21.76 4.64 -23.06
CA ARG A 19 21.72 6.10 -22.89
C ARG A 19 21.19 6.52 -21.52
N HIS A 20 20.32 5.71 -20.89
CA HIS A 20 19.84 5.96 -19.53
C HIS A 20 20.88 5.64 -18.45
N ASP A 21 21.89 4.81 -18.72
CA ASP A 21 22.94 4.46 -17.77
C ASP A 21 24.15 5.41 -17.82
N GLY A 22 24.26 6.19 -18.90
CA GLY A 22 25.31 7.18 -19.13
C GLY A 22 24.84 8.63 -19.10
N LEU A 23 25.73 9.55 -19.50
CA LEU A 23 25.47 10.99 -19.50
C LEU A 23 24.51 11.46 -20.61
N GLY A 24 24.27 10.65 -21.65
CA GLY A 24 23.39 11.02 -22.76
C GLY A 24 23.79 12.37 -23.38
N ASP A 25 22.82 13.29 -23.53
CA ASP A 25 23.06 14.65 -24.05
C ASP A 25 23.91 15.52 -23.12
N PHE A 26 24.10 15.10 -21.87
CA PHE A 26 24.95 15.78 -20.90
C PHE A 26 26.43 15.46 -21.07
N LEU A 27 26.79 14.57 -22.01
CA LEU A 27 28.19 14.27 -22.29
C LEU A 27 28.93 15.54 -22.72
N GLY A 28 30.00 15.90 -21.99
CA GLY A 28 30.76 17.12 -22.22
C GLY A 28 30.18 18.38 -21.55
N HIS A 29 29.01 18.30 -20.93
CA HIS A 29 28.41 19.37 -20.14
C HIS A 29 28.64 19.14 -18.64
N THR A 30 29.26 20.10 -17.97
CA THR A 30 29.51 20.03 -16.52
C THR A 30 28.55 20.88 -15.71
N ASP A 31 27.85 21.82 -16.34
CA ASP A 31 27.07 22.83 -15.64
C ASP A 31 25.65 22.36 -15.37
N CYS A 32 25.07 22.82 -14.26
CA CYS A 32 23.71 22.51 -13.90
C CYS A 32 22.73 23.03 -14.97
N SER A 33 21.89 22.14 -15.50
CA SER A 33 20.81 22.46 -16.47
C SER A 33 19.81 23.53 -16.04
N GLN A 34 19.81 23.93 -14.76
CA GLN A 34 18.82 24.84 -14.20
C GLN A 34 19.39 26.23 -13.95
N CYS A 35 20.53 26.30 -13.26
CA CYS A 35 21.10 27.56 -12.82
C CYS A 35 22.35 27.98 -13.59
N GLU A 36 23.00 27.05 -14.30
CA GLU A 36 24.23 27.27 -15.07
C GLU A 36 25.40 27.89 -14.24
N LYS A 37 25.31 27.82 -12.90
CA LYS A 37 26.25 28.46 -11.96
C LYS A 37 27.12 27.48 -11.18
N ALA A 38 26.73 26.20 -11.17
CA ALA A 38 27.36 25.16 -10.38
C ALA A 38 27.38 23.86 -11.18
N GLN A 39 28.23 22.92 -10.76
CA GLN A 39 28.35 21.64 -11.42
C GLN A 39 27.05 20.83 -11.33
N GLY A 40 26.56 20.34 -12.46
CA GLY A 40 25.45 19.42 -12.56
C GLY A 40 25.95 17.98 -12.49
N ILE A 41 25.76 17.31 -11.35
CA ILE A 41 26.16 15.91 -11.16
C ILE A 41 25.04 15.01 -10.65
N PHE A 42 23.88 15.58 -10.29
CA PHE A 42 22.74 14.84 -9.76
C PHE A 42 21.62 14.75 -10.78
N ARG A 43 20.92 13.63 -10.79
CA ARG A 43 19.70 13.43 -11.57
C ARG A 43 18.65 12.71 -10.75
N CYS A 44 17.39 12.89 -11.11
CA CYS A 44 16.27 12.17 -10.51
C CYS A 44 15.74 11.17 -11.52
N ILE A 45 15.59 9.90 -11.19
CA ILE A 45 15.11 8.90 -12.17
C ILE A 45 13.58 8.82 -12.27
N ASP A 46 12.86 9.48 -11.36
CA ASP A 46 11.38 9.49 -11.34
C ASP A 46 10.77 10.73 -11.99
N CYS A 47 11.53 11.82 -12.18
CA CYS A 47 11.05 13.04 -12.80
C CYS A 47 11.04 12.92 -14.33
N PRO A 48 10.06 13.52 -15.04
CA PRO A 48 10.11 13.65 -16.50
C PRO A 48 11.37 14.40 -16.98
N SER A 49 11.76 15.46 -16.26
CA SER A 49 13.01 16.20 -16.49
C SER A 49 14.26 15.51 -15.93
N GLY A 50 14.08 14.30 -15.39
CA GLY A 50 15.06 13.51 -14.66
C GLY A 50 16.31 13.08 -15.43
N ARG A 51 16.31 13.37 -16.73
CA ARG A 51 17.43 13.09 -17.66
C ARG A 51 18.47 14.21 -17.65
N MET A 52 18.17 15.37 -17.07
CA MET A 52 19.08 16.51 -17.04
C MET A 52 19.83 16.59 -15.72
N LEU A 53 21.16 16.79 -15.78
CA LEU A 53 21.96 16.93 -14.58
C LEU A 53 21.74 18.30 -13.92
N LYS A 54 21.64 18.28 -12.60
CA LYS A 54 21.44 19.46 -11.75
C LYS A 54 22.45 19.47 -10.59
N CYS A 55 22.70 20.66 -10.06
CA CYS A 55 23.43 20.79 -8.80
C CYS A 55 22.52 20.39 -7.62
N ALA A 56 23.12 20.18 -6.44
CA ALA A 56 22.40 19.76 -5.23
C ALA A 56 21.28 20.74 -4.83
N GLU A 57 21.51 22.05 -4.94
CA GLU A 57 20.51 23.06 -4.58
C GLU A 57 19.30 23.02 -5.52
N CYS A 58 19.54 22.96 -6.84
CA CYS A 58 18.48 22.92 -7.82
C CYS A 58 17.67 21.63 -7.76
N ILE A 59 18.32 20.49 -7.46
CA ILE A 59 17.59 19.24 -7.31
C ILE A 59 16.76 19.23 -6.03
N VAL A 60 17.26 19.75 -4.90
CA VAL A 60 16.48 19.86 -3.66
C VAL A 60 15.31 20.85 -3.82
N ALA A 61 15.52 21.97 -4.50
CA ALA A 61 14.47 22.94 -4.78
C ALA A 61 13.34 22.35 -5.65
N LEU A 62 13.69 21.52 -6.63
CA LEU A 62 12.72 20.85 -7.50
C LEU A 62 11.86 19.80 -6.75
N HIS A 63 12.40 19.17 -5.71
CA HIS A 63 11.76 18.04 -5.01
C HIS A 63 11.15 18.40 -3.66
N GLN A 64 10.90 19.69 -3.37
CA GLN A 64 10.29 20.12 -2.10
C GLN A 64 8.98 19.38 -1.78
N SER A 65 8.18 19.07 -2.81
CA SER A 65 6.92 18.34 -2.68
C SER A 65 6.99 16.87 -3.14
N LEU A 66 8.19 16.37 -3.48
CA LEU A 66 8.40 15.04 -4.06
C LEU A 66 9.52 14.30 -3.31
N PRO A 67 9.38 14.09 -1.98
CA PRO A 67 10.47 13.64 -1.12
C PRO A 67 10.86 12.16 -1.34
N LEU A 68 10.04 11.40 -2.06
CA LEU A 68 10.23 9.96 -2.31
C LEU A 68 10.81 9.67 -3.70
N HIS A 69 11.24 10.71 -4.42
CA HIS A 69 11.91 10.53 -5.70
C HIS A 69 13.35 10.04 -5.50
N ARG A 70 13.77 9.13 -6.37
CA ARG A 70 15.07 8.46 -6.33
C ARG A 70 16.11 9.28 -7.09
N ILE A 71 17.23 9.51 -6.43
CA ILE A 71 18.32 10.35 -6.93
C ILE A 71 19.54 9.49 -7.25
N GLU A 72 20.23 9.88 -8.30
CA GLU A 72 21.52 9.33 -8.66
C GLU A 72 22.54 10.45 -8.82
N ARG A 73 23.79 10.13 -8.50
CA ARG A 73 24.94 11.02 -8.60
C ARG A 73 25.96 10.44 -9.55
N TRP A 74 26.41 11.23 -10.52
CA TRP A 74 27.53 10.87 -11.36
C TRP A 74 28.84 10.93 -10.57
N ASN A 75 29.53 9.79 -10.46
CA ASN A 75 30.82 9.70 -9.74
C ASN A 75 32.05 9.81 -10.64
N GLY A 76 31.86 10.05 -11.94
CA GLY A 76 32.91 10.07 -12.96
C GLY A 76 32.97 8.80 -13.82
N LEU A 77 32.44 7.68 -13.33
CA LEU A 77 32.43 6.39 -14.02
C LEU A 77 31.01 5.89 -14.30
N PHE A 78 30.11 6.01 -13.32
CA PHE A 78 28.72 5.57 -13.40
C PHE A 78 27.83 6.41 -12.47
N PHE A 79 26.52 6.20 -12.58
CA PHE A 79 25.55 6.76 -11.65
C PHE A 79 25.46 5.92 -10.38
N ASP A 80 25.91 6.48 -9.27
CA ASP A 80 25.76 5.89 -7.95
C ASP A 80 24.45 6.37 -7.30
N LYS A 81 23.88 5.57 -6.40
CA LYS A 81 22.65 5.92 -5.70
C LYS A 81 22.93 7.03 -4.70
N ASP A 82 22.03 8.00 -4.64
CA ASP A 82 22.02 9.01 -3.58
C ASP A 82 20.57 9.24 -3.10
N SER A 83 20.38 10.14 -2.14
CA SER A 83 19.05 10.44 -1.61
C SER A 83 18.86 11.93 -1.44
N LEU A 84 17.60 12.37 -1.57
CA LEU A 84 17.24 13.76 -1.27
C LEU A 84 17.60 14.13 0.18
N GLN A 85 17.52 13.18 1.11
CA GLN A 85 17.95 13.36 2.50
C GLN A 85 19.44 13.73 2.59
N ASN A 86 20.32 13.01 1.90
CA ASN A 86 21.77 13.31 1.90
C ASN A 86 22.07 14.68 1.29
N LEU A 87 21.27 15.10 0.31
CA LEU A 87 21.38 16.43 -0.31
C LEU A 87 20.79 17.55 0.57
N GLY A 88 20.20 17.20 1.73
CA GLY A 88 19.70 18.16 2.70
C GLY A 88 18.21 18.47 2.58
N LEU A 89 17.45 17.74 1.76
CA LEU A 89 15.99 17.91 1.73
C LEU A 89 15.39 17.54 3.09
N ARG A 90 14.55 18.45 3.59
CA ARG A 90 13.67 18.22 4.73
C ARG A 90 12.23 18.41 4.27
N TYR A 91 11.41 17.39 4.46
CA TYR A 91 10.01 17.43 4.07
C TYR A 91 9.16 17.98 5.22
N GLN A 92 8.58 19.15 5.01
CA GLN A 92 7.67 19.77 5.98
C GLN A 92 6.29 19.13 5.87
N LEU A 93 5.85 18.47 6.95
CA LEU A 93 4.49 17.96 7.09
C LEU A 93 3.53 19.10 7.42
N GLY A 94 2.32 19.04 6.86
CA GLY A 94 1.35 20.11 7.00
C GLY A 94 1.65 21.31 6.09
N HIS A 95 0.79 22.34 6.17
CA HIS A 95 0.89 23.54 5.33
C HIS A 95 0.90 23.29 3.80
N SER A 96 0.49 22.10 3.35
CA SER A 96 0.44 21.73 1.92
C SER A 96 1.75 22.04 1.17
N GLY A 97 2.89 21.84 1.83
CA GLY A 97 4.22 22.07 1.25
C GLY A 97 4.77 23.50 1.41
N ALA A 98 4.05 24.41 2.05
CA ALA A 98 4.57 25.73 2.41
C ALA A 98 5.49 25.68 3.64
N SER A 99 6.27 26.74 3.83
CA SER A 99 7.14 26.88 5.01
C SER A 99 6.31 26.96 6.30
N CYS A 100 6.77 26.25 7.33
CA CYS A 100 6.14 26.21 8.64
C CYS A 100 6.84 27.22 9.57
N PRO A 101 6.10 28.13 10.24
CA PRO A 101 6.69 29.07 11.21
C PRO A 101 7.13 28.39 12.53
N SER A 102 6.63 27.19 12.83
CA SER A 102 7.01 26.43 14.03
C SER A 102 7.26 24.94 13.68
N PRO A 103 8.34 24.64 12.94
CA PRO A 103 8.67 23.28 12.57
C PRO A 103 9.26 22.50 13.76
N GLN A 104 8.84 21.25 13.92
CA GLN A 104 9.41 20.34 14.91
C GLN A 104 10.08 19.16 14.21
N ALA A 105 11.37 18.96 14.46
CA ALA A 105 12.10 17.86 13.85
C ALA A 105 11.46 16.50 14.14
N GLY A 106 11.29 15.69 13.09
CA GLY A 106 10.90 14.30 13.23
C GLY A 106 12.03 13.40 13.73
N PRO A 107 11.76 12.10 13.92
CA PRO A 107 12.77 11.17 14.40
C PRO A 107 13.86 10.93 13.34
N LYS A 108 15.06 10.59 13.81
CA LYS A 108 16.16 10.15 12.95
C LYS A 108 15.81 8.84 12.24
N HIS A 109 16.38 8.64 11.04
CA HIS A 109 16.18 7.44 10.22
C HIS A 109 14.70 7.15 9.91
N PHE A 110 13.93 8.20 9.61
CA PHE A 110 12.53 8.05 9.23
C PHE A 110 12.43 7.34 7.88
N LEU A 111 11.71 6.23 7.86
CA LEU A 111 11.64 5.29 6.74
C LEU A 111 10.22 5.28 6.16
N VAL A 112 10.10 5.55 4.86
CA VAL A 112 8.85 5.50 4.12
C VAL A 112 8.91 4.33 3.14
N PHE A 113 7.97 3.40 3.22
CA PHE A 113 7.76 2.40 2.18
C PHE A 113 6.77 2.91 1.15
N ASP A 114 7.26 3.09 -0.07
CA ASP A 114 6.47 3.45 -1.24
C ASP A 114 6.48 2.32 -2.29
N THR A 115 5.62 2.40 -3.29
CA THR A 115 5.62 1.51 -4.46
C THR A 115 6.99 1.45 -5.15
N SER A 116 7.74 2.56 -5.15
CA SER A 116 9.10 2.67 -5.71
C SER A 116 10.19 1.98 -4.87
N GLY A 117 9.89 1.66 -3.61
CA GLY A 117 10.81 1.04 -2.65
C GLY A 117 10.82 1.76 -1.29
N PRO A 118 11.68 1.30 -0.36
CA PRO A 118 11.98 2.03 0.88
C PRO A 118 12.79 3.31 0.63
N HIS A 119 12.44 4.38 1.36
CA HIS A 119 13.10 5.69 1.32
C HIS A 119 13.43 6.18 2.72
N PHE A 120 14.69 6.54 2.95
CA PHE A 120 15.07 7.30 4.13
C PHE A 120 14.92 8.79 3.83
N ILE A 121 14.09 9.47 4.63
CA ILE A 121 13.84 10.90 4.48
C ILE A 121 13.98 11.63 5.81
N THR A 122 14.18 12.94 5.74
CA THR A 122 14.12 13.82 6.90
C THR A 122 12.79 14.57 6.85
N ILE A 123 12.03 14.52 7.94
CA ILE A 123 10.74 15.19 8.05
C ILE A 123 10.74 16.20 9.19
N ASP A 124 9.89 17.21 9.06
CA ASP A 124 9.54 18.16 10.11
C ASP A 124 8.01 18.15 10.31
N TYR A 125 7.57 17.96 11.54
CA TYR A 125 6.16 18.11 11.94
C TYR A 125 5.78 19.59 12.04
N CYS A 126 4.50 19.90 11.85
CA CYS A 126 3.94 21.22 12.10
C CYS A 126 3.51 21.35 13.58
N ASN A 127 3.89 22.45 14.23
CA ASN A 127 3.53 22.76 15.62
C ASN A 127 2.90 24.16 15.79
N CYS A 128 2.23 24.68 14.76
CA CYS A 128 1.78 26.08 14.67
C CYS A 128 0.51 26.43 15.48
N SER A 129 -0.24 25.47 15.99
CA SER A 129 -1.47 25.72 16.76
C SER A 129 -1.23 25.62 18.27
N ASN A 130 -2.09 26.28 19.06
CA ASN A 130 -2.10 26.13 20.52
C ASN A 130 -2.34 24.67 20.95
N GLU A 131 -3.08 23.92 20.12
CA GLU A 131 -3.22 22.46 20.22
C GLU A 131 -2.75 21.81 18.91
N PRO A 132 -1.45 21.46 18.81
CA PRO A 132 -0.88 20.82 17.63
C PRO A 132 -1.53 19.47 17.33
N LEU A 133 -1.71 19.18 16.04
CA LEU A 133 -2.12 17.86 15.58
C LEU A 133 -1.11 16.81 16.04
N LYS A 134 -1.60 15.66 16.47
CA LYS A 134 -0.74 14.52 16.79
C LYS A 134 0.09 14.13 15.56
N ASN A 135 1.35 13.74 15.78
CA ASN A 135 2.29 13.38 14.72
C ASN A 135 1.72 12.34 13.74
N TRP A 136 1.09 11.28 14.26
CA TRP A 136 0.48 10.23 13.43
C TRP A 136 -0.69 10.76 12.58
N THR A 137 -1.44 11.76 13.05
CA THR A 137 -2.51 12.41 12.28
C THR A 137 -1.93 13.22 11.12
N GLN A 138 -0.82 13.92 11.33
CA GLN A 138 -0.13 14.65 10.26
C GLN A 138 0.34 13.69 9.16
N LEU A 139 0.90 12.54 9.54
CA LEU A 139 1.31 11.49 8.59
C LEU A 139 0.13 10.93 7.80
N LEU A 140 -1.01 10.65 8.45
CA LEU A 140 -2.20 10.19 7.75
C LEU A 140 -2.75 11.22 6.75
N ARG A 141 -2.59 12.53 7.02
CA ARG A 141 -2.97 13.60 6.07
C ARG A 141 -2.08 13.61 4.81
N GLU A 142 -0.83 13.19 4.95
CA GLU A 142 0.08 12.94 3.81
C GLU A 142 -0.16 11.58 3.15
N LYS A 143 -1.24 10.86 3.53
CA LYS A 143 -1.52 9.48 3.10
C LYS A 143 -0.38 8.51 3.46
N TRP A 144 0.30 8.73 4.58
CA TRP A 144 1.33 7.83 5.10
C TRP A 144 0.82 7.15 6.36
N PHE A 145 0.60 5.83 6.27
CA PHE A 145 0.11 5.03 7.39
C PHE A 145 1.26 4.69 8.34
N PRO A 146 1.22 5.13 9.60
CA PRO A 146 2.30 4.89 10.54
C PRO A 146 2.30 3.47 11.09
N ALA A 147 3.48 2.86 11.18
CA ALA A 147 3.64 1.52 11.77
C ALA A 147 3.39 1.48 13.29
N THR A 148 3.51 2.63 13.96
CA THR A 148 3.31 2.82 15.40
C THR A 148 2.71 4.21 15.67
N HIS A 149 1.96 4.36 16.77
CA HIS A 149 1.24 5.62 17.05
C HIS A 149 2.07 6.65 17.84
N SER A 150 2.84 6.22 18.83
CA SER A 150 3.51 7.11 19.80
C SER A 150 4.73 7.81 19.24
N ARG A 151 5.59 7.08 18.51
CA ARG A 151 6.80 7.62 17.88
C ARG A 151 7.05 6.96 16.53
N PRO A 152 6.26 7.28 15.49
CA PRO A 152 6.39 6.66 14.18
C PRO A 152 7.74 6.96 13.56
N GLN A 153 8.52 5.91 13.29
CA GLN A 153 9.78 5.96 12.55
C GLN A 153 9.68 5.24 11.19
N THR A 154 8.62 4.47 10.99
CA THR A 154 8.36 3.76 9.75
C THR A 154 6.91 4.00 9.37
N VAL A 155 6.69 4.34 8.10
CA VAL A 155 5.36 4.54 7.53
C VAL A 155 5.26 3.81 6.19
N PHE A 156 4.05 3.46 5.80
CA PHE A 156 3.73 2.88 4.50
C PHE A 156 2.79 3.84 3.77
N THR A 157 3.11 4.23 2.53
CA THR A 157 2.22 5.10 1.76
C THR A 157 0.91 4.38 1.47
N PHE A 158 -0.19 5.13 1.34
CA PHE A 158 -1.47 4.52 0.94
C PHE A 158 -1.34 3.86 -0.43
N ASP A 159 -0.62 4.48 -1.37
CA ASP A 159 -0.35 3.90 -2.69
C ASP A 159 0.37 2.55 -2.60
N CYS A 160 1.31 2.37 -1.66
CA CYS A 160 1.96 1.09 -1.38
C CYS A 160 0.95 0.03 -0.87
N LEU A 161 0.07 0.41 0.06
CA LEU A 161 -0.95 -0.49 0.63
C LEU A 161 -2.04 -0.85 -0.39
N GLU A 162 -2.49 0.12 -1.18
CA GLU A 162 -3.47 -0.04 -2.26
C GLU A 162 -2.90 -0.93 -3.36
N THR A 163 -1.67 -0.67 -3.82
CA THR A 163 -0.99 -1.51 -4.82
C THR A 163 -0.87 -2.95 -4.33
N PHE A 164 -0.49 -3.17 -3.06
CA PHE A 164 -0.43 -4.52 -2.51
C PHE A 164 -1.82 -5.19 -2.46
N HIS A 165 -2.86 -4.44 -2.09
CA HIS A 165 -4.22 -4.96 -2.07
C HIS A 165 -4.66 -5.42 -3.46
N GLU A 166 -4.45 -4.60 -4.49
CA GLU A 166 -4.77 -4.94 -5.88
C GLU A 166 -3.98 -6.15 -6.37
N LEU A 167 -2.67 -6.24 -6.08
CA LEU A 167 -1.86 -7.40 -6.47
C LEU A 167 -2.29 -8.70 -5.77
N THR A 168 -2.80 -8.60 -4.54
CA THR A 168 -3.38 -9.75 -3.84
C THR A 168 -4.67 -10.21 -4.51
N LEU A 169 -5.52 -9.29 -4.97
CA LEU A 169 -6.79 -9.61 -5.63
C LEU A 169 -6.58 -10.12 -7.06
N GLN A 170 -5.73 -9.47 -7.83
CA GLN A 170 -5.48 -9.77 -9.24
C GLN A 170 -4.52 -10.93 -9.44
N GLY A 171 -3.39 -10.92 -8.73
CA GLY A 171 -2.27 -11.84 -8.93
C GLY A 171 -2.10 -12.88 -7.84
N LYS A 172 -2.90 -12.83 -6.76
CA LYS A 172 -2.71 -13.64 -5.54
C LYS A 172 -1.30 -13.48 -4.95
N THR A 173 -0.69 -12.32 -5.15
CA THR A 173 0.67 -12.03 -4.67
C THR A 173 0.68 -12.07 -3.14
N SER A 174 1.63 -12.82 -2.57
CA SER A 174 1.78 -12.86 -1.11
C SER A 174 2.43 -11.56 -0.60
N LEU A 175 2.19 -11.21 0.67
CA LEU A 175 2.89 -10.06 1.25
C LEU A 175 4.41 -10.25 1.26
N TYR A 176 4.88 -11.48 1.40
CA TYR A 176 6.29 -11.82 1.35
C TYR A 176 6.90 -11.40 0.01
N ASP A 177 6.29 -11.82 -1.10
CA ASP A 177 6.81 -11.52 -2.44
C ASP A 177 6.75 -10.03 -2.74
N TYR A 178 5.66 -9.35 -2.36
CA TYR A 178 5.54 -7.90 -2.54
C TYR A 178 6.59 -7.14 -1.73
N TYR A 179 6.73 -7.45 -0.44
CA TYR A 179 7.71 -6.81 0.43
C TYR A 179 9.15 -6.99 -0.08
N HIS A 180 9.52 -8.21 -0.47
CA HIS A 180 10.85 -8.46 -1.03
C HIS A 180 11.05 -7.84 -2.41
N SER A 181 9.99 -7.69 -3.21
CA SER A 181 10.05 -6.93 -4.47
C SER A 181 10.36 -5.46 -4.21
N LEU A 182 9.75 -4.82 -3.20
CA LEU A 182 10.08 -3.45 -2.81
C LEU A 182 11.55 -3.31 -2.37
N LEU A 183 12.04 -4.26 -1.57
CA LEU A 183 13.45 -4.25 -1.15
C LEU A 183 14.40 -4.41 -2.34
N ARG A 184 14.09 -5.30 -3.30
CA ARG A 184 14.91 -5.50 -4.51
C ARG A 184 14.86 -4.31 -5.46
N ARG A 185 13.73 -3.60 -5.56
CA ARG A 185 13.67 -2.33 -6.31
C ARG A 185 14.63 -1.29 -5.74
N PHE A 186 14.80 -1.26 -4.41
CA PHE A 186 15.76 -0.38 -3.75
C PHE A 186 17.19 -0.89 -3.87
N ASP A 187 17.44 -2.16 -3.59
CA ASP A 187 18.75 -2.80 -3.67
C ASP A 187 18.63 -4.27 -4.08
N ASN A 188 18.71 -4.51 -5.39
CA ASN A 188 18.58 -5.85 -5.95
C ASN A 188 19.78 -6.75 -5.63
N ALA A 189 20.97 -6.17 -5.46
CA ALA A 189 22.20 -6.90 -5.18
C ALA A 189 22.39 -7.16 -3.68
N GLY A 190 21.64 -6.47 -2.81
CA GLY A 190 21.71 -6.64 -1.36
C GLY A 190 23.04 -6.17 -0.77
N LEU A 191 23.62 -5.11 -1.34
CA LEU A 191 24.90 -4.53 -0.92
C LEU A 191 24.75 -3.64 0.32
N SER A 192 23.55 -3.11 0.54
CA SER A 192 23.20 -2.20 1.64
C SER A 192 22.80 -2.97 2.90
N ASN A 193 22.76 -2.26 4.03
CA ASN A 193 22.26 -2.83 5.27
C ASN A 193 20.81 -3.33 5.12
N PRO A 194 20.48 -4.54 5.61
CA PRO A 194 19.17 -5.14 5.41
C PRO A 194 18.09 -4.36 6.17
N ILE A 195 16.99 -4.07 5.48
CA ILE A 195 15.78 -3.48 6.06
C ILE A 195 14.80 -4.61 6.41
N ASN A 196 14.44 -4.74 7.68
CA ASN A 196 13.44 -5.70 8.14
C ASN A 196 12.26 -4.99 8.82
N ARG A 197 11.15 -4.85 8.09
CA ARG A 197 9.88 -4.28 8.54
C ARG A 197 8.67 -5.13 8.15
N TYR A 198 8.88 -6.43 7.94
CA TYR A 198 7.86 -7.34 7.41
C TYR A 198 6.68 -7.52 8.38
N ALA A 199 6.96 -7.65 9.68
CA ALA A 199 5.92 -7.78 10.70
C ALA A 199 5.09 -6.49 10.84
N GLU A 200 5.73 -5.33 10.73
CA GLU A 200 5.06 -4.03 10.72
C GLU A 200 4.16 -3.88 9.51
N PHE A 201 4.60 -4.32 8.31
CA PHE A 201 3.76 -4.30 7.11
C PHE A 201 2.50 -5.14 7.33
N HIS A 202 2.63 -6.39 7.80
CA HIS A 202 1.48 -7.26 8.10
C HIS A 202 0.45 -6.56 8.99
N ARG A 203 0.91 -5.97 10.10
CA ARG A 203 0.04 -5.27 11.05
C ARG A 203 -0.62 -4.05 10.41
N VAL A 204 0.16 -3.20 9.74
CA VAL A 204 -0.35 -1.98 9.08
C VAL A 204 -1.38 -2.34 8.01
N PHE A 205 -1.11 -3.34 7.19
CA PHE A 205 -2.04 -3.76 6.15
C PHE A 205 -3.35 -4.29 6.73
N ARG A 206 -3.30 -5.04 7.84
CA ARG A 206 -4.49 -5.48 8.57
C ARG A 206 -5.33 -4.30 9.06
N MET A 207 -4.70 -3.32 9.71
CA MET A 207 -5.36 -2.11 10.21
C MET A 207 -5.94 -1.27 9.07
N TRP A 208 -5.17 -1.07 8.00
CA TRP A 208 -5.59 -0.29 6.84
C TRP A 208 -6.78 -0.94 6.12
N ARG A 209 -6.78 -2.26 5.91
CA ARG A 209 -7.92 -2.97 5.32
C ARG A 209 -9.20 -2.85 6.14
N ASN A 210 -9.09 -2.90 7.47
CA ASN A 210 -10.22 -2.64 8.36
C ASN A 210 -10.79 -1.24 8.16
N LEU A 211 -9.95 -0.20 8.14
CA LEU A 211 -10.40 1.16 7.86
C LEU A 211 -11.02 1.30 6.46
N MET A 212 -10.49 0.62 5.45
CA MET A 212 -11.07 0.66 4.10
C MET A 212 -12.45 -0.01 4.04
N ALA A 213 -12.67 -1.09 4.80
CA ALA A 213 -14.00 -1.71 4.92
C ALA A 213 -15.00 -0.74 5.59
N LEU A 214 -14.62 -0.13 6.72
CA LEU A 214 -15.43 0.85 7.43
C LEU A 214 -15.75 2.09 6.56
N LYS A 215 -14.75 2.59 5.83
CA LYS A 215 -14.90 3.70 4.89
C LYS A 215 -15.86 3.34 3.75
N ARG A 216 -15.73 2.14 3.16
CA ARG A 216 -16.61 1.66 2.08
C ARG A 216 -18.07 1.53 2.55
N ALA A 217 -18.29 1.08 3.77
CA ALA A 217 -19.63 1.00 4.36
C ALA A 217 -20.15 2.34 4.93
N GLY A 218 -19.43 3.45 4.72
CA GLY A 218 -19.86 4.78 5.14
C GLY A 218 -19.90 4.99 6.66
N ARG A 219 -19.26 4.13 7.47
CA ARG A 219 -19.36 4.18 8.94
C ARG A 219 -18.82 5.50 9.54
N GLY A 220 -17.96 6.22 8.82
CA GLY A 220 -17.50 7.55 9.21
C GLY A 220 -18.58 8.64 9.20
N HIS A 221 -19.75 8.38 8.60
CA HIS A 221 -20.87 9.31 8.53
C HIS A 221 -22.06 8.92 9.42
N GLU A 222 -21.99 7.76 10.08
CA GLU A 222 -23.01 7.29 11.00
C GLU A 222 -22.90 8.00 12.35
N ARG A 223 -24.03 8.28 13.00
CA ARG A 223 -24.05 9.01 14.29
C ARG A 223 -23.29 8.29 15.40
N GLY A 224 -23.34 6.97 15.44
CA GLY A 224 -22.60 6.14 16.39
C GLY A 224 -21.21 5.72 15.88
N GLY A 225 -20.79 6.20 14.72
CA GLY A 225 -19.49 5.91 14.12
C GLY A 225 -19.24 4.41 13.95
N ILE A 226 -18.01 3.99 14.26
CA ILE A 226 -17.58 2.58 14.16
C ILE A 226 -18.33 1.71 15.17
N ASP A 227 -18.57 2.20 16.39
CA ASP A 227 -19.14 1.42 17.49
C ASP A 227 -20.61 1.02 17.25
N ALA A 228 -21.31 1.70 16.34
CA ALA A 228 -22.65 1.34 15.90
C ALA A 228 -22.70 0.31 14.77
N THR A 229 -21.56 -0.23 14.33
CA THR A 229 -21.52 -1.24 13.26
C THR A 229 -22.14 -2.56 13.76
N SER A 230 -23.26 -2.95 13.18
CA SER A 230 -23.97 -4.20 13.52
C SER A 230 -23.40 -5.40 12.76
N ASN A 231 -23.83 -6.61 13.15
CA ASN A 231 -23.41 -7.84 12.49
C ASN A 231 -23.75 -7.83 11.00
N GLY A 232 -22.75 -8.16 10.17
CA GLY A 232 -22.87 -8.21 8.71
C GLY A 232 -22.91 -6.85 8.00
N GLU A 233 -22.89 -5.71 8.70
CA GLU A 233 -23.04 -4.38 8.06
C GLU A 233 -21.88 -3.97 7.14
N LEU A 234 -20.72 -4.61 7.26
CA LEU A 234 -19.59 -4.40 6.35
C LEU A 234 -19.56 -5.42 5.21
N MET A 235 -20.49 -6.38 5.19
CA MET A 235 -20.59 -7.39 4.15
C MET A 235 -21.18 -6.79 2.87
N VAL A 236 -20.58 -7.15 1.73
CA VAL A 236 -21.16 -6.82 0.42
C VAL A 236 -22.21 -7.89 0.09
N GLU A 237 -23.42 -7.45 -0.25
CA GLU A 237 -24.46 -8.37 -0.74
C GLU A 237 -23.93 -9.12 -1.96
N CYS A 238 -23.94 -10.45 -1.91
CA CYS A 238 -23.45 -11.27 -3.01
C CYS A 238 -24.41 -11.13 -4.21
N PRO A 239 -23.95 -10.61 -5.37
CA PRO A 239 -24.83 -10.43 -6.53
C PRO A 239 -25.24 -11.75 -7.17
N ALA A 240 -24.50 -12.83 -6.91
CA ALA A 240 -24.79 -14.17 -7.41
C ALA A 240 -25.77 -14.95 -6.52
N CYS A 241 -25.97 -14.53 -5.26
CA CYS A 241 -26.97 -15.15 -4.40
C CYS A 241 -28.38 -14.82 -4.90
N PRO A 242 -29.35 -15.74 -4.80
CA PRO A 242 -30.74 -15.48 -5.12
C PRO A 242 -31.36 -14.53 -4.09
N HIS A 243 -31.94 -13.42 -4.55
CA HIS A 243 -32.59 -12.39 -3.74
C HIS A 243 -33.99 -12.10 -4.27
N PRO A 244 -35.05 -12.62 -3.62
CA PRO A 244 -36.43 -12.33 -3.97
C PRO A 244 -36.69 -10.82 -4.08
N GLY A 245 -37.31 -10.38 -5.19
CA GLY A 245 -37.60 -8.97 -5.45
C GLY A 245 -36.41 -8.09 -5.88
N LYS A 246 -35.18 -8.64 -5.94
CA LYS A 246 -34.00 -7.92 -6.47
C LYS A 246 -33.51 -8.52 -7.79
N ASN A 247 -33.14 -9.81 -7.79
CA ASN A 247 -32.52 -10.47 -8.95
C ASN A 247 -33.20 -11.81 -9.33
N LEU A 248 -34.37 -12.09 -8.77
CA LEU A 248 -35.20 -13.23 -9.14
C LEU A 248 -36.45 -12.77 -9.94
N PRO A 249 -36.95 -13.59 -10.90
CA PRO A 249 -38.26 -13.36 -11.53
C PRO A 249 -39.39 -13.32 -10.49
N ASN A 250 -40.46 -12.55 -10.73
CA ASN A 250 -41.56 -12.40 -9.76
C ASN A 250 -42.27 -13.71 -9.38
N ASP A 251 -42.22 -14.72 -10.26
CA ASP A 251 -42.85 -16.02 -10.10
C ASP A 251 -41.83 -17.16 -9.99
N TRP A 252 -40.60 -16.85 -9.55
CA TRP A 252 -39.51 -17.83 -9.39
C TRP A 252 -39.92 -19.06 -8.55
N GLU A 253 -40.79 -18.89 -7.55
CA GLU A 253 -41.33 -19.96 -6.70
C GLU A 253 -42.16 -20.99 -7.49
N LYS A 254 -42.71 -20.60 -8.65
CA LYS A 254 -43.55 -21.46 -9.51
C LYS A 254 -42.77 -22.17 -10.61
N ALA A 255 -41.45 -22.09 -10.59
CA ALA A 255 -40.59 -22.68 -11.61
C ALA A 255 -40.57 -24.22 -11.64
N GLY A 256 -41.26 -24.88 -10.70
CA GLY A 256 -41.45 -26.32 -10.67
C GLY A 256 -40.10 -27.05 -10.64
N PRO A 257 -39.81 -27.97 -11.59
CA PRO A 257 -38.52 -28.67 -11.65
C PRO A 257 -37.30 -27.75 -11.79
N LEU A 258 -37.47 -26.47 -12.15
CA LEU A 258 -36.38 -25.50 -12.32
C LEU A 258 -36.06 -24.69 -11.06
N LEU A 259 -36.72 -24.95 -9.93
CA LEU A 259 -36.44 -24.28 -8.64
C LEU A 259 -34.96 -24.33 -8.22
N PHE A 260 -34.22 -25.35 -8.65
CA PHE A 260 -32.79 -25.48 -8.38
C PHE A 260 -31.95 -24.31 -8.94
N LEU A 261 -32.46 -23.58 -9.94
CA LEU A 261 -31.80 -22.38 -10.49
C LEU A 261 -31.80 -21.20 -9.52
N TYR A 262 -32.71 -21.20 -8.53
CA TYR A 262 -32.90 -20.13 -7.57
C TYR A 262 -32.52 -20.53 -6.14
N THR A 263 -31.92 -21.71 -5.96
CA THR A 263 -31.54 -22.22 -4.64
C THR A 263 -30.37 -21.44 -4.06
N LEU A 264 -30.51 -21.00 -2.81
CA LEU A 264 -29.41 -20.40 -2.05
C LEU A 264 -28.51 -21.51 -1.50
N TYR A 265 -27.27 -21.56 -1.98
CA TYR A 265 -26.23 -22.41 -1.43
C TYR A 265 -25.57 -21.69 -0.25
N VAL A 266 -25.96 -22.06 0.98
CA VAL A 266 -25.42 -21.45 2.22
C VAL A 266 -24.08 -22.07 2.60
N ALA A 267 -23.94 -23.38 2.39
CA ALA A 267 -22.70 -24.11 2.57
C ALA A 267 -22.62 -25.22 1.53
N VAL A 268 -21.47 -25.32 0.86
CA VAL A 268 -21.09 -26.50 0.09
C VAL A 268 -19.92 -27.09 0.85
N ASP A 269 -20.07 -28.32 1.34
CA ASP A 269 -18.96 -29.07 1.93
C ASP A 269 -17.99 -29.46 0.80
N ALA A 270 -17.18 -28.49 0.39
CA ALA A 270 -15.97 -28.78 -0.35
C ALA A 270 -14.98 -29.28 0.70
N ASN A 271 -14.56 -30.53 0.55
CA ASN A 271 -13.56 -31.21 1.38
C ASN A 271 -12.22 -30.44 1.39
N PHE A 272 -12.20 -29.32 2.09
CA PHE A 272 -11.04 -28.51 2.35
C PHE A 272 -10.26 -29.28 3.41
N LYS A 273 -9.08 -29.78 3.04
CA LYS A 273 -8.08 -30.24 4.01
C LYS A 273 -7.52 -29.03 4.77
N LEU A 274 -8.37 -28.36 5.55
CA LEU A 274 -8.01 -27.41 6.59
C LEU A 274 -7.24 -28.19 7.64
N LYS A 275 -5.91 -28.22 7.50
CA LYS A 275 -5.05 -28.69 8.58
C LYS A 275 -5.19 -27.69 9.73
N GLY A 276 -6.04 -28.02 10.70
CA GLY A 276 -6.15 -27.31 11.97
C GLY A 276 -4.78 -27.31 12.66
N LYS A 277 -4.03 -26.22 12.47
CA LYS A 277 -2.87 -25.93 13.31
C LYS A 277 -3.36 -25.01 14.41
N GLN A 278 -3.96 -25.58 15.45
CA GLN A 278 -4.15 -24.86 16.71
C GLN A 278 -2.77 -24.40 17.17
N ARG A 279 -2.49 -23.12 17.00
CA ARG A 279 -1.18 -22.50 17.24
C ARG A 279 -1.14 -21.64 18.49
N ASN A 280 -2.23 -21.64 19.27
CA ASN A 280 -2.42 -20.79 20.45
C ASN A 280 -2.05 -19.32 20.14
N LEU A 281 -2.48 -18.85 18.97
CA LEU A 281 -2.31 -17.46 18.57
C LEU A 281 -3.33 -16.63 19.34
N ASP A 282 -2.84 -15.65 20.09
CA ASP A 282 -3.67 -14.62 20.69
C ASP A 282 -3.85 -13.48 19.67
N ASP A 283 -4.96 -13.55 18.92
CA ASP A 283 -5.26 -12.60 17.85
C ASP A 283 -6.39 -11.65 18.26
N VAL A 284 -6.16 -10.34 18.06
CA VAL A 284 -7.17 -9.31 18.33
C VAL A 284 -8.08 -9.18 17.12
N GLU A 285 -9.37 -9.45 17.30
CA GLU A 285 -10.39 -9.30 16.27
C GLU A 285 -10.70 -7.82 15.98
N LEU A 286 -10.49 -7.37 14.73
CA LEU A 286 -10.74 -5.97 14.33
C LEU A 286 -12.15 -5.72 13.77
N MET A 287 -12.88 -6.79 13.42
CA MET A 287 -14.21 -6.71 12.78
C MET A 287 -15.15 -7.81 13.31
N PRO A 288 -15.44 -7.82 14.62
CA PRO A 288 -16.19 -8.90 15.25
C PRO A 288 -17.62 -8.97 14.73
N GLY A 289 -17.95 -10.01 13.97
CA GLY A 289 -19.29 -10.18 13.40
C GLY A 289 -19.64 -9.26 12.24
N TRP A 290 -18.79 -8.28 11.89
CA TRP A 290 -19.16 -7.19 10.99
C TRP A 290 -19.12 -7.57 9.50
N CYS A 291 -18.42 -8.65 9.15
CA CYS A 291 -18.28 -9.15 7.78
C CYS A 291 -18.86 -10.58 7.64
N ALA A 292 -18.15 -11.46 6.94
CA ALA A 292 -18.58 -12.85 6.68
C ALA A 292 -18.43 -13.80 7.89
N TYR A 293 -17.70 -13.40 8.93
CA TYR A 293 -17.50 -14.19 10.14
C TYR A 293 -18.37 -13.65 11.27
N VAL A 294 -18.90 -14.57 12.09
CA VAL A 294 -19.66 -14.27 13.31
C VAL A 294 -18.71 -13.86 14.45
N PRO A 295 -19.20 -13.16 15.50
CA PRO A 295 -18.36 -12.83 16.64
C PRO A 295 -17.84 -14.09 17.35
N GLU A 296 -16.57 -14.08 17.75
CA GLU A 296 -15.86 -15.26 18.28
C GLU A 296 -16.48 -15.82 19.57
N ALA A 297 -16.77 -14.97 20.57
CA ALA A 297 -17.27 -15.44 21.86
C ALA A 297 -18.66 -16.13 21.78
N PRO A 298 -19.66 -15.57 21.08
CA PRO A 298 -20.90 -16.28 20.76
C PRO A 298 -20.68 -17.58 19.98
N TYR A 299 -19.75 -17.60 19.03
CA TYR A 299 -19.45 -18.79 18.24
C TYR A 299 -18.86 -19.93 19.08
N GLN A 300 -17.89 -19.63 19.96
CA GLN A 300 -17.33 -20.60 20.90
C GLN A 300 -18.40 -21.14 21.87
N THR A 301 -19.29 -20.26 22.35
CA THR A 301 -20.43 -20.67 23.19
C THR A 301 -21.37 -21.60 22.43
N HIS A 302 -21.63 -21.32 21.15
CA HIS A 302 -22.43 -22.19 20.30
C HIS A 302 -21.79 -23.56 20.12
N ILE A 303 -20.50 -23.64 19.80
CA ILE A 303 -19.78 -24.92 19.64
C ILE A 303 -19.85 -25.75 20.94
N ALA A 304 -19.57 -25.12 22.09
CA ALA A 304 -19.55 -25.81 23.37
C ALA A 304 -20.90 -26.45 23.74
N ASN A 305 -22.01 -25.86 23.28
CA ASN A 305 -23.37 -26.36 23.53
C ASN A 305 -23.86 -27.39 22.49
N ASN A 306 -23.14 -27.59 21.38
CA ASN A 306 -23.60 -28.35 20.22
C ASN A 306 -22.57 -29.39 19.74
N VAL A 307 -21.78 -29.95 20.66
CA VAL A 307 -20.65 -30.87 20.36
C VAL A 307 -21.10 -32.16 19.66
N ASP A 308 -22.30 -32.67 19.98
CA ASP A 308 -22.81 -33.96 19.50
C ASP A 308 -23.91 -33.82 18.43
N GLN A 309 -24.00 -32.68 17.73
CA GLN A 309 -24.98 -32.54 16.66
C GLN A 309 -24.62 -33.45 15.47
N PRO A 310 -25.58 -34.26 14.96
CA PRO A 310 -25.34 -35.04 13.76
C PRO A 310 -25.06 -34.12 12.57
N GLU A 311 -24.01 -34.42 11.79
CA GLU A 311 -23.68 -33.68 10.58
C GLU A 311 -24.84 -33.65 9.60
N VAL A 312 -25.19 -32.45 9.14
CA VAL A 312 -26.20 -32.26 8.10
C VAL A 312 -25.45 -32.11 6.76
N CYS A 313 -25.45 -33.16 5.93
CA CYS A 313 -24.66 -33.20 4.68
C CYS A 313 -25.01 -32.11 3.64
N ALA A 314 -26.17 -31.46 3.75
CA ALA A 314 -26.51 -30.26 2.97
C ALA A 314 -27.70 -29.54 3.61
N GLN A 315 -27.59 -28.23 3.79
CA GLN A 315 -28.73 -27.36 4.12
C GLN A 315 -29.09 -26.53 2.89
N TYR A 316 -30.29 -26.76 2.37
CA TYR A 316 -30.90 -25.94 1.32
C TYR A 316 -31.93 -25.02 1.97
N ILE A 317 -31.82 -23.72 1.73
CA ILE A 317 -32.89 -22.78 2.04
C ILE A 317 -33.57 -22.49 0.71
N PHE A 318 -34.81 -22.96 0.58
CA PHE A 318 -35.70 -22.63 -0.53
C PHE A 318 -36.40 -21.31 -0.25
#